data_AF-A0A1F5HQL5-F1
#
_entry.id   AF-A0A1F5HQL5-F1
#
_cell.length_a   1.000
_cell.length_b   1.000
_cell.length_c   1.000
_cell.angle_alpha   90.00
_cell.angle_beta   90.00
_cell.angle_gamma   90.00
#
_symmetry.space_group_name_H-M   'P 1'
#
loop_
_entity.id
_entity.type
_entity.pdbx_description
1 polymer ?
#
loop_
_entity_poly.entity_id
_entity_poly.type
_entity_poly.pdbx_seq_one_letter_code
_entity_poly.pdbx_strand_id
1 'polypeptide(L)'
;MKTVIIRNRGQLTIPDSIRKTVDWISPMSAVIISIAKFDEIIIRPHKYQKIADWDNLWKQIKKVRAFKGKGNLSSFIVEDREARR
;
A
#
# COMPACT_ATOMS: atom_id res chain seq x y z
N MET A 1 25.82 5.75 -10.22
CA MET A 1 26.57 5.15 -9.10
C MET A 1 27.07 6.27 -8.19
N LYS A 2 26.90 6.15 -6.87
CA LYS A 2 27.38 7.15 -5.90
C LYS A 2 28.17 6.41 -4.82
N THR A 3 29.41 6.84 -4.59
CA THR A 3 30.24 6.33 -3.52
C THR A 3 29.98 7.17 -2.27
N VAL A 4 29.74 6.51 -1.14
CA VAL A 4 29.55 7.14 0.17
C VAL A 4 30.44 6.46 1.20
N ILE A 5 30.83 7.21 2.23
CA ILE A 5 31.66 6.71 3.32
C ILE A 5 30.76 6.36 4.50
N ILE A 6 30.99 5.20 5.11
CA ILE A 6 30.36 4.81 6.37
C ILE A 6 31.06 5.61 7.48
N ARG A 7 30.28 6.43 8.19
CA ARG A 7 30.77 7.24 9.32
C ARG A 7 30.87 6.40 10.59
N ASN A 8 31.39 7.01 11.65
CA ASN A 8 31.44 6.40 12.98
C ASN A 8 30.09 5.80 13.38
N ARG A 9 30.14 4.66 14.08
CA ARG A 9 28.96 3.88 14.50
C ARG A 9 28.14 3.29 13.35
N GLY A 10 28.74 3.10 12.17
CA GLY A 10 28.07 2.44 11.04
C GLY A 10 27.02 3.30 10.33
N GLN A 11 27.05 4.62 10.53
CA GLN A 11 26.07 5.52 9.91
C GLN A 11 26.37 5.73 8.43
N LEU A 12 25.35 5.55 7.58
CA LEU A 12 25.42 5.82 6.15
C LEU A 12 24.45 6.94 5.79
N THR A 13 24.97 8.00 5.16
CA THR A 13 24.16 9.12 4.67
C THR A 13 23.73 8.85 3.23
N ILE A 14 22.42 8.80 2.99
CA ILE A 14 21.86 8.63 1.64
C ILE A 14 21.89 9.99 0.91
N PRO A 15 22.57 10.11 -0.25
CA PRO A 15 22.65 11.38 -0.99
C PRO A 15 21.29 11.90 -1.44
N ASP A 16 21.15 13.22 -1.52
CA ASP A 16 19.91 13.91 -1.91
C ASP A 16 19.36 13.47 -3.26
N SER A 17 20.25 13.17 -4.22
CA SER A 17 19.86 12.68 -5.53
C SER A 17 19.07 11.37 -5.45
N ILE A 18 19.36 10.52 -4.47
CA ILE A 18 18.62 9.28 -4.24
C ILE A 18 17.34 9.57 -3.46
N ARG A 19 17.42 10.39 -2.40
CA ARG A 19 16.24 10.76 -1.58
C ARG A 19 15.12 11.41 -2.39
N LYS A 20 15.44 12.20 -3.42
CA LYS A 20 14.45 12.83 -4.31
C LYS A 20 13.79 11.84 -5.29
N THR A 21 14.36 10.65 -5.46
CA THR A 21 13.87 9.65 -6.43
C THR A 21 12.90 8.66 -5.78
N VAL A 22 12.94 8.51 -4.45
CA VAL A 22 12.18 7.48 -3.72
C VAL A 22 11.57 8.07 -2.46
N ASP A 23 10.24 8.06 -2.41
CA ASP A 23 9.45 8.79 -1.40
C ASP A 23 9.55 8.23 0.02
N TRP A 24 9.95 6.96 0.16
CA TRP A 24 10.04 6.29 1.45
C TRP A 24 11.32 6.63 2.24
N ILE A 25 12.27 7.36 1.64
CA ILE A 25 13.53 7.77 2.30
C ILE A 25 13.40 9.16 2.93
N SER A 26 12.35 9.36 3.73
CA SER A 26 12.17 10.57 4.53
C SER A 26 12.86 10.44 5.90
N PRO A 27 13.26 11.56 6.54
CA PRO A 27 13.81 11.52 7.89
C PRO A 27 12.90 10.76 8.87
N MET A 28 13.49 10.00 9.79
CA MET A 28 12.79 9.15 10.76
C MET A 28 11.94 8.01 10.18
N SER A 29 12.06 7.70 8.88
CA SER A 29 11.42 6.51 8.28
C SER A 29 12.05 5.21 8.77
N ALA A 30 11.19 4.24 9.10
CA ALA A 30 11.62 2.89 9.48
C ALA A 30 11.98 2.05 8.25
N VAL A 31 13.14 1.41 8.29
CA VAL A 31 13.66 0.57 7.21
C VAL A 31 14.01 -0.83 7.71
N ILE A 32 13.95 -1.80 6.81
CA ILE A 32 14.45 -3.16 6.99
C ILE A 32 15.78 -3.25 6.25
N ILE A 33 16.80 -3.77 6.93
CA ILE A 33 18.13 -4.02 6.38
C ILE A 33 18.33 -5.53 6.33
N SER A 34 18.71 -6.03 5.16
CA SER A 34 18.97 -7.46 4.93
C SER A 34 20.23 -7.65 4.10
N ILE A 35 20.95 -8.74 4.35
CA ILE A 35 22.11 -9.14 3.55
C ILE A 35 21.60 -10.03 2.43
N ALA A 36 21.80 -9.63 1.18
CA ALA A 36 21.39 -10.42 0.02
C ALA A 36 22.50 -11.35 -0.45
N LYS A 37 23.75 -10.85 -0.44
CA LYS A 37 24.98 -11.57 -0.73
C LYS A 37 26.10 -11.03 0.16
N PHE A 38 27.28 -11.64 0.08
CA PHE A 38 28.42 -11.26 0.91
C PHE A 38 28.82 -9.78 0.77
N ASP A 39 28.61 -9.19 -0.40
CA ASP A 39 28.95 -7.80 -0.77
C ASP A 39 27.72 -6.90 -1.00
N GLU A 40 26.51 -7.42 -0.78
CA GLU A 40 25.26 -6.71 -1.09
C GLU A 40 24.34 -6.62 0.14
N ILE A 41 24.09 -5.39 0.58
CA ILE A 41 23.06 -5.07 1.58
C ILE A 41 21.87 -4.42 0.87
N ILE A 42 20.67 -4.92 1.15
CA ILE A 42 19.42 -4.36 0.65
C ILE A 42 18.68 -3.64 1.77
N ILE A 43 18.35 -2.37 1.53
CA ILE A 43 17.55 -1.52 2.40
C ILE A 43 16.17 -1.33 1.77
N ARG A 44 15.09 -1.61 2.50
CA ARG A 44 13.70 -1.44 2.06
C ARG A 44 12.87 -0.76 3.14
N PRO A 45 11.75 -0.09 2.81
CA PRO A 45 10.88 0.48 3.84
C PRO A 45 10.21 -0.64 4.65
N HIS A 46 10.04 -0.42 5.96
CA HIS A 46 9.42 -1.38 6.86
C HIS A 46 7.94 -1.63 6.55
N LYS A 47 7.23 -0.58 6.11
CA LYS A 47 5.87 -0.68 5.59
C LYS A 47 5.87 -0.19 4.15
N TYR A 48 5.95 -1.12 3.21
CA TYR A 48 5.46 -0.86 1.86
C TYR A 48 3.93 -0.83 1.97
N GLN A 49 3.30 0.35 2.00
CA GLN A 49 1.88 0.41 1.66
C GLN A 49 1.80 -0.12 0.23
N LYS A 50 1.30 -1.35 0.06
CA LYS A 50 0.93 -1.86 -1.25
C LYS A 50 0.12 -0.75 -1.90
N ILE A 51 0.63 -0.21 -3.00
CA ILE A 51 -0.21 0.43 -4.02
C ILE A 51 -1.40 -0.52 -4.13
N ALA A 52 -2.60 -0.02 -3.79
CA ALA A 52 -3.78 -0.85 -3.73
C ALA A 52 -3.82 -1.73 -4.98
N ASP A 53 -4.05 -3.03 -4.80
CA ASP A 53 -4.20 -3.95 -5.94
C ASP A 53 -5.50 -3.57 -6.65
N TRP A 54 -5.38 -2.59 -7.54
CA TRP A 54 -6.49 -1.97 -8.25
C TRP A 54 -7.25 -3.01 -9.05
N ASP A 55 -6.55 -4.00 -9.60
CA ASP A 55 -7.18 -5.11 -10.31
C ASP A 55 -8.04 -5.96 -9.37
N ASN A 56 -7.55 -6.28 -8.17
CA ASN A 56 -8.35 -7.00 -7.17
C ASN A 56 -9.55 -6.16 -6.70
N LEU A 57 -9.35 -4.86 -6.44
CA LEU A 57 -10.44 -3.93 -6.08
C LEU A 57 -11.53 -3.92 -7.16
N TRP A 58 -11.16 -3.73 -8.43
CA TRP A 58 -12.10 -3.71 -9.54
C TRP A 58 -12.76 -5.06 -9.77
N LYS A 59 -12.05 -6.18 -9.57
CA LYS A 59 -12.64 -7.53 -9.61
C LYS A 59 -13.70 -7.71 -8.52
N GLN A 60 -13.43 -7.24 -7.31
CA GLN A 60 -14.40 -7.31 -6.20
C GLN A 60 -15.63 -6.43 -6.47
N ILE A 61 -15.43 -5.20 -6.95
CA ILE A 61 -16.53 -4.30 -7.35
C ILE A 61 -17.39 -4.96 -8.44
N LYS A 62 -16.78 -5.55 -9.46
CA LYS A 62 -17.49 -6.28 -10.53
C LYS A 62 -18.26 -7.48 -9.98
N LYS A 63 -17.67 -8.28 -9.08
CA LYS A 63 -18.35 -9.40 -8.42
C LYS A 63 -19.59 -8.93 -7.69
N VAL A 64 -19.48 -7.91 -6.84
CA VAL A 64 -20.62 -7.35 -6.09
C VAL A 64 -21.71 -6.86 -7.03
N ARG A 65 -21.36 -6.16 -8.12
CA ARG A 65 -22.33 -5.69 -9.12
C ARG A 65 -22.96 -6.82 -9.96
N ALA A 66 -22.26 -7.94 -10.14
CA ALA A 66 -22.79 -9.10 -10.87
C ALA A 66 -23.89 -9.83 -10.08
N PHE A 67 -23.84 -9.74 -8.74
CA PHE A 67 -24.96 -10.16 -7.91
C PHE A 67 -26.10 -9.14 -8.07
N LYS A 68 -26.97 -9.39 -9.06
CA LYS A 68 -28.30 -8.75 -9.08
C LYS A 68 -29.05 -9.25 -7.85
N GLY A 69 -29.31 -8.36 -6.89
CA GLY A 69 -30.25 -8.66 -5.81
C GLY A 69 -31.56 -9.15 -6.41
N LYS A 70 -32.04 -10.32 -5.98
CA LYS A 70 -33.41 -10.75 -6.31
C LYS A 70 -34.35 -9.99 -5.38
N GLY A 71 -34.85 -8.87 -5.87
CA GLY A 71 -35.82 -8.06 -5.14
C GLY A 71 -35.80 -6.62 -5.63
N ASN A 72 -36.99 -6.02 -5.70
CA ASN A 72 -37.12 -4.59 -5.92
C ASN A 72 -37.04 -3.91 -4.55
N LEU A 73 -35.95 -3.17 -4.30
CA LEU A 73 -35.78 -2.45 -3.03
C LEU A 73 -36.94 -1.46 -2.81
N SER A 74 -37.51 -0.91 -3.88
CA SER A 74 -38.68 -0.04 -3.81
C SER A 74 -39.93 -0.80 -3.38
N SER A 75 -40.14 -2.06 -3.81
CA SER A 75 -41.31 -2.84 -3.36
C SER A 75 -41.17 -3.24 -1.89
N PHE A 76 -39.97 -3.61 -1.44
CA PHE A 76 -39.69 -3.89 -0.02
C PHE A 76 -39.97 -2.68 0.88
N ILE A 77 -39.57 -1.48 0.46
CA ILE A 77 -39.81 -0.26 1.24
C ILE A 77 -41.32 0.09 1.29
N VAL A 78 -42.05 -0.13 0.20
CA VAL A 78 -43.50 0.09 0.17
C VAL A 78 -44.21 -0.90 1.11
N GLU A 79 -43.89 -2.19 1.03
CA GLU A 79 -44.44 -3.22 1.91
C GLU A 79 -44.15 -2.95 3.40
N ASP A 80 -42.90 -2.59 3.76
CA ASP A 80 -42.55 -2.27 5.15
C ASP A 80 -43.29 -1.04 5.69
N ARG A 81 -43.59 -0.06 4.82
CA ARG A 81 -44.36 1.14 5.21
C ARG A 81 -45.84 0.89 5.33
N GLU A 82 -46.41 0.02 4.49
CA GLU A 82 -47.82 -0.36 4.55
C GLU A 82 -48.11 -1.30 5.72
N ALA A 83 -47.19 -2.23 6.05
CA ALA A 83 -47.35 -3.18 7.15
C ALA A 83 -47.25 -2.56 8.56
N ARG A 84 -46.76 -1.32 8.67
CA ARG A 84 -46.61 -0.58 9.95
C ARG A 84 -47.68 0.51 10.16
N ARG A 85 -48.74 0.51 9.35
CA ARG A 85 -49.94 1.34 9.53
C ARG A 85 -51.07 0.52 10.13
#